data_AF-A0A6P4CWA7-F1
#
_entry.id   AF-A0A6P4CWA7-F1
#
_cell.length_a   1.000
_cell.length_b   1.000
_cell.length_c   1.000
_cell.angle_alpha   90.00
_cell.angle_beta   90.00
_cell.angle_gamma   90.00
#
_symmetry.space_group_name_H-M   'P 1'
#
loop_
_entity.id
_entity.type
_entity.pdbx_description
1 polymer ?
#
loop_
_entity_poly.entity_id
_entity_poly.type
_entity_poly.pdbx_seq_one_letter_code
_entity_poly.pdbx_strand_id
1 'polypeptide(L)'
;MASVSGNMKGFYRQKKSNTKSSKKASAKSSKKASAKSDAAQPTALVSHEDDYSAGEAMLRQFDMNMAYGPCAGMTRTARWERAQKLGLNPPQEIEKLLKSGKVQNESLWDGRI
;
A
#
# COMPACT_ATOMS: atom_id res chain seq x y z
N MET A 1 -26.48 -25.72 30.97
CA MET A 1 -25.24 -26.28 30.38
C MET A 1 -25.53 -26.70 28.95
N ALA A 2 -25.26 -25.82 27.98
CA ALA A 2 -25.43 -26.14 26.56
C ALA A 2 -24.05 -26.04 25.88
N SER A 3 -23.48 -27.19 25.55
CA SER A 3 -22.28 -27.30 24.74
C SER A 3 -22.69 -27.21 23.27
N VAL A 4 -22.28 -26.15 22.57
CA VAL A 4 -22.32 -26.13 21.10
C VAL A 4 -20.89 -26.24 20.59
N SER A 5 -20.46 -27.48 20.39
CA SER A 5 -19.24 -27.81 19.65
C SER A 5 -19.51 -27.55 18.16
N GLY A 6 -19.38 -26.29 17.75
CA GLY A 6 -19.45 -25.88 16.36
C GLY A 6 -18.12 -26.12 15.66
N ASN A 7 -18.00 -27.23 14.94
CA ASN A 7 -16.85 -27.61 14.14
C ASN A 7 -16.61 -26.58 13.01
N MET A 8 -15.79 -25.57 13.28
CA MET A 8 -15.50 -24.45 12.36
C MET A 8 -14.45 -24.84 11.31
N LYS A 9 -14.69 -25.93 10.58
CA LYS A 9 -13.74 -26.50 9.62
C LYS A 9 -14.39 -26.62 8.24
N GLY A 10 -14.58 -25.48 7.58
CA GLY A 10 -15.16 -25.43 6.25
C GLY A 10 -14.90 -24.18 5.41
N PHE A 11 -14.21 -23.16 5.93
CA PHE A 11 -14.20 -21.84 5.26
C PHE A 11 -13.04 -21.59 4.29
N TYR A 12 -12.17 -22.56 4.03
CA TYR A 12 -11.11 -22.36 3.03
C TYR A 12 -10.73 -23.68 2.36
N ARG A 13 -11.25 -23.89 1.14
CA ARG A 13 -10.89 -25.05 0.30
C ARG A 13 -9.90 -24.61 -0.76
N GLN A 14 -8.64 -24.41 -0.36
CA GLN A 14 -7.55 -24.14 -1.30
C GLN A 14 -7.22 -25.43 -2.06
N LYS A 15 -7.60 -25.49 -3.34
CA LYS A 15 -7.15 -26.54 -4.26
C LYS A 15 -6.02 -25.99 -5.12
N LYS A 16 -4.78 -26.43 -4.86
CA LYS A 16 -3.69 -26.40 -5.84
C LYS A 16 -2.85 -27.67 -5.69
N SER A 17 -2.68 -28.35 -6.83
CA SER A 17 -2.14 -29.69 -7.00
C SER A 17 -0.67 -29.80 -6.59
N ASN A 18 -0.35 -30.87 -5.85
CA ASN A 18 1.00 -31.27 -5.48
C ASN A 18 1.65 -32.05 -6.63
N THR A 19 2.69 -31.48 -7.24
CA THR A 19 3.72 -32.25 -7.97
C THR A 19 5.06 -31.78 -7.43
N LYS A 20 5.83 -32.68 -6.82
CA LYS A 20 7.07 -32.39 -6.10
C LYS A 20 8.21 -33.15 -6.77
N SER A 21 9.15 -32.47 -7.44
CA SER A 21 10.58 -32.87 -7.51
C SER A 21 11.45 -31.97 -8.42
N SER A 22 12.52 -31.45 -7.80
CA SER A 22 13.91 -31.28 -8.29
C SER A 22 14.28 -30.65 -9.65
N LYS A 23 15.09 -29.57 -9.55
CA LYS A 23 16.29 -29.17 -10.33
C LYS A 23 16.43 -29.63 -11.80
N LYS A 24 16.61 -28.68 -12.74
CA LYS A 24 17.85 -28.45 -13.56
C LYS A 24 17.65 -27.30 -14.56
N ALA A 25 18.76 -26.65 -14.88
CA ALA A 25 18.94 -25.48 -15.72
C ALA A 25 18.57 -25.63 -17.22
N SER A 26 18.45 -24.46 -17.86
CA SER A 26 18.98 -24.07 -19.18
C SER A 26 17.96 -23.52 -20.20
N ALA A 27 18.48 -22.59 -21.00
CA ALA A 27 18.05 -22.20 -22.34
C ALA A 27 16.74 -21.41 -22.52
N LYS A 28 16.92 -20.09 -22.62
CA LYS A 28 16.55 -19.22 -23.75
C LYS A 28 15.48 -19.76 -24.71
N SER A 29 14.32 -19.10 -24.78
CA SER A 29 13.79 -18.61 -26.05
C SER A 29 12.71 -17.56 -25.84
N SER A 30 12.86 -16.49 -26.61
CA SER A 30 11.88 -15.46 -26.94
C SER A 30 10.54 -16.02 -27.37
N LYS A 31 9.43 -15.42 -26.88
CA LYS A 31 8.20 -15.25 -27.67
C LYS A 31 7.34 -14.13 -27.07
N LYS A 32 7.34 -13.02 -27.80
CA LYS A 32 6.39 -11.91 -27.77
C LYS A 32 4.98 -12.48 -28.03
N ALA A 33 4.05 -12.23 -27.12
CA ALA A 33 2.63 -12.43 -27.36
C ALA A 33 1.90 -11.15 -26.93
N SER A 34 1.71 -10.27 -27.90
CA SER A 34 0.76 -9.18 -27.83
C SER A 34 -0.65 -9.76 -27.77
N ALA A 35 -1.23 -9.80 -26.58
CA ALA A 35 -2.66 -10.05 -26.40
C ALA A 35 -3.33 -8.68 -26.19
N LYS A 36 -3.87 -8.14 -27.28
CA LYS A 36 -4.85 -7.04 -27.22
C LYS A 36 -6.06 -7.58 -26.46
N SER A 37 -6.23 -7.13 -25.21
CA SER A 37 -7.49 -7.27 -24.49
C SER A 37 -8.18 -5.92 -24.56
N ASP A 38 -9.02 -5.80 -25.58
CA ASP A 38 -10.14 -4.86 -25.61
C ASP A 38 -11.07 -5.25 -24.46
N ALA A 39 -10.87 -4.60 -23.31
CA ALA A 39 -11.69 -4.76 -22.13
C ALA A 39 -12.02 -3.35 -21.67
N ALA A 40 -13.31 -3.02 -21.75
CA ALA A 40 -13.88 -1.79 -21.24
C ALA A 40 -13.32 -1.50 -19.84
N GLN A 41 -12.36 -0.59 -19.77
CA GLN A 41 -11.89 -0.04 -18.50
C GLN A 41 -13.10 0.65 -17.87
N PRO A 42 -13.49 0.34 -16.63
CA PRO A 42 -14.48 1.15 -15.94
C PRO A 42 -13.93 2.58 -15.90
N THR A 43 -14.75 3.55 -16.31
CA THR A 43 -14.51 4.99 -16.22
C THR A 43 -14.35 5.49 -14.77
N ALA A 44 -14.08 4.60 -13.81
CA ALA A 44 -13.67 4.90 -12.45
C ALA A 44 -12.16 5.19 -12.33
N LEU A 45 -11.37 4.99 -13.39
CA LEU A 45 -10.01 5.54 -13.53
C LEU A 45 -10.04 6.97 -14.08
N VAL A 46 -10.98 7.80 -13.63
CA VAL A 46 -10.67 9.23 -13.58
C VAL A 46 -9.65 9.33 -12.47
N SER A 47 -8.36 9.27 -12.84
CA SER A 47 -7.31 9.86 -12.03
C SER A 47 -7.83 11.25 -11.73
N HIS A 48 -8.33 11.44 -10.52
CA HIS A 48 -8.52 12.77 -9.99
C HIS A 48 -7.08 13.24 -9.85
N GLU A 49 -6.53 13.77 -10.95
CA GLU A 49 -5.41 14.70 -10.95
C GLU A 49 -5.94 15.98 -10.29
N ASP A 50 -6.43 15.79 -9.06
CA ASP A 50 -6.76 16.82 -8.12
C ASP A 50 -5.61 17.82 -8.15
N ASP A 51 -5.94 19.10 -8.17
CA ASP A 51 -5.04 20.25 -8.11
C ASP A 51 -4.25 20.33 -6.78
N TYR A 52 -3.62 19.24 -6.37
CA TYR A 52 -2.73 19.20 -5.23
C TYR A 52 -1.41 19.86 -5.60
N SER A 53 -1.01 20.83 -4.79
CA SER A 53 0.35 21.34 -4.82
C SER A 53 1.35 20.18 -4.76
N ALA A 54 2.48 20.31 -5.46
CA ALA A 54 3.54 19.30 -5.46
C ALA A 54 3.97 18.86 -4.04
N GLY A 55 3.85 19.75 -3.04
CA GLY A 55 4.08 19.42 -1.64
C GLY A 55 3.08 18.42 -1.07
N GLU A 56 1.79 18.55 -1.39
CA GLU A 56 0.75 17.63 -0.92
C GLU A 56 0.87 16.24 -1.58
N ALA A 57 1.28 16.19 -2.85
CA ALA A 57 1.57 14.93 -3.53
C ALA A 57 2.71 14.15 -2.83
N MET A 58 3.78 14.84 -2.43
CA MET A 58 4.87 14.23 -1.63
C MET A 58 4.38 13.70 -0.28
N LEU A 59 3.52 14.44 0.41
CA LEU A 59 2.98 14.01 1.71
C LEU A 59 2.06 12.79 1.57
N ARG A 60 1.28 12.70 0.50
CA ARG A 60 0.47 11.50 0.20
C ARG A 60 1.33 10.29 -0.10
N GLN A 61 2.43 10.47 -0.84
CA GLN A 61 3.39 9.39 -1.07
C GLN A 61 4.02 8.92 0.25
N PHE A 62 4.30 9.85 1.17
CA PHE A 62 4.72 9.53 2.53
C PHE A 62 3.64 8.76 3.30
N ASP A 63 2.37 9.14 3.21
CA ASP A 63 1.24 8.43 3.82
C ASP A 63 1.16 6.96 3.37
N MET A 64 1.39 6.68 2.09
CA MET A 64 1.39 5.31 1.55
C MET A 64 2.62 4.48 1.93
N ASN A 65 3.72 5.11 2.37
CA ASN A 65 4.95 4.40 2.67
C ASN A 65 4.90 3.76 4.07
N MET A 66 4.71 2.44 4.13
CA MET A 66 4.64 1.68 5.38
C MET A 66 5.99 1.55 6.12
N ALA A 67 7.12 1.89 5.50
CA ALA A 67 8.44 1.81 6.13
C ALA A 67 8.58 2.71 7.36
N TYR A 68 7.76 3.77 7.45
CA TYR A 68 7.79 4.75 8.54
C TYR A 68 6.74 4.48 9.63
N GLY A 69 6.14 3.28 9.63
CA GLY A 69 5.12 2.86 10.59
C GLY A 69 3.71 3.28 10.22
N PRO A 70 2.70 3.03 11.08
CA PRO A 70 1.31 3.37 10.77
C PRO A 70 1.08 4.87 10.70
N CYS A 71 0.18 5.31 9.81
CA CYS A 71 -0.23 6.71 9.66
C CYS A 71 -1.63 7.02 10.20
N ALA A 72 -2.50 6.02 10.29
CA ALA A 72 -3.85 6.23 10.79
C ALA A 72 -3.82 6.59 12.28
N GLY A 73 -4.66 7.55 12.69
CA GLY A 73 -4.78 7.98 14.08
C GLY A 73 -3.62 8.82 14.60
N MET A 74 -2.79 9.39 13.71
CA MET A 74 -1.77 10.37 14.09
C MET A 74 -1.50 11.37 12.96
N THR A 75 -1.09 12.58 13.32
CA THR A 75 -0.72 13.60 12.35
C THR A 75 0.56 13.22 11.59
N ARG A 76 0.71 13.71 10.36
CA ARG A 76 1.92 13.54 9.52
C ARG A 76 3.19 14.01 10.25
N THR A 77 3.09 15.11 11.01
CA THR A 77 4.20 15.60 11.86
C THR A 77 4.58 14.59 12.94
N ALA A 78 3.60 14.09 13.70
CA ALA A 78 3.87 13.09 14.73
C ALA A 78 4.44 11.79 14.14
N ARG A 79 3.97 11.37 12.96
CA ARG A 79 4.48 10.19 12.25
C ARG A 79 5.93 10.38 11.84
N TRP A 80 6.27 11.53 11.28
CA TRP A 80 7.64 11.85 10.86
C TRP A 80 8.61 11.84 12.05
N GLU A 81 8.25 12.49 13.16
CA GLU A 81 9.08 12.51 14.37
C GLU A 81 9.26 11.10 14.96
N ARG A 82 8.20 10.29 14.96
CA ARG A 82 8.29 8.90 15.42
C ARG A 82 9.24 8.10 14.55
N ALA A 83 9.14 8.24 13.22
CA ALA A 83 10.04 7.54 12.30
C ALA A 83 11.50 7.95 12.49
N GLN A 84 11.78 9.23 12.77
CA GLN A 84 13.11 9.69 13.15
C GLN A 84 13.60 9.07 14.47
N LYS A 85 12.74 9.07 15.52
CA LYS A 85 13.06 8.45 16.82
C LYS A 85 13.34 6.95 16.70
N LEU A 86 12.72 6.28 15.73
CA LEU A 86 12.95 4.87 15.43
C LEU A 86 14.15 4.62 14.51
N GLY A 87 14.87 5.66 14.08
CA GLY A 87 16.02 5.53 13.19
C GLY A 87 15.65 5.09 11.77
N LEU A 88 14.41 5.31 11.34
CA LEU A 88 13.92 4.90 10.01
C LEU A 88 14.30 5.90 8.90
N ASN A 89 14.94 7.01 9.27
CA ASN A 89 15.43 8.06 8.35
C ASN A 89 14.35 8.54 7.33
N PRO A 90 13.17 9.03 7.79
CA PRO A 90 12.22 9.67 6.89
C PRO A 90 12.83 10.89 6.15
N PRO A 91 12.33 11.23 4.94
CA PRO A 91 12.91 12.31 4.14
C PRO A 91 12.77 13.68 4.82
N GLN A 92 13.83 14.49 4.79
CA GLN A 92 13.82 15.84 5.37
C GLN A 92 12.89 16.83 4.63
N GLU A 93 12.61 16.58 3.36
CA GLU A 93 11.69 17.40 2.56
C GLU A 93 10.28 17.39 3.16
N ILE A 94 9.85 16.25 3.69
CA ILE A 94 8.57 16.08 4.39
C ILE A 94 8.52 16.98 5.62
N GLU A 95 9.59 17.02 6.42
CA GLU A 95 9.68 17.90 7.59
C GLU A 95 9.56 19.39 7.21
N LYS A 96 10.26 19.80 6.14
CA LYS A 96 10.23 21.19 5.65
C LYS A 96 8.83 21.56 5.16
N LEU A 97 8.15 20.65 4.45
CA LEU A 97 6.78 20.84 4.00
C LEU A 97 5.83 21.00 5.18
N LEU A 98 5.91 20.12 6.18
CA LEU A 98 5.06 20.18 7.37
C LEU A 98 5.28 21.46 8.19
N LYS A 99 6.53 21.91 8.32
CA LYS A 99 6.89 23.18 8.98
C LYS A 99 6.43 24.43 8.20
N SER A 100 6.14 24.30 6.90
CA SER A 100 5.71 25.44 6.08
C SER A 100 4.29 25.93 6.38
N GLY A 101 3.45 25.09 7.00
CA GLY A 101 2.05 25.40 7.32
C GLY A 101 1.12 25.54 6.10
N LYS A 102 1.61 25.27 4.88
CA LYS A 102 0.84 25.38 3.62
C LYS A 102 0.22 24.06 3.15
N VAL A 103 0.37 23.01 3.94
CA VAL A 103 0.02 21.63 3.59
C VAL A 103 -0.89 21.04 4.66
N GLN A 104 -1.61 19.98 4.33
CA GLN A 104 -2.44 19.28 5.30
C GLN A 104 -1.56 18.48 6.27
N ASN A 105 -1.85 18.58 7.57
CA ASN A 105 -1.12 17.84 8.60
C ASN A 105 -1.75 16.46 8.86
N GLU A 106 -2.99 16.24 8.45
CA GLU A 106 -3.66 14.94 8.61
C GLU A 106 -3.27 13.95 7.53
N SER A 107 -3.27 12.66 7.89
CA SER A 107 -2.96 11.60 6.94
C SER A 107 -4.10 11.37 5.95
N LEU A 108 -3.78 10.85 4.77
CA LEU A 108 -4.74 10.43 3.74
C LEU A 108 -5.86 9.49 4.27
N TRP A 109 -5.58 8.76 5.34
CA TRP A 109 -6.47 7.76 5.91
C TRP A 109 -7.24 8.23 7.14
N ASP A 110 -7.05 9.48 7.56
CA ASP A 110 -7.75 10.02 8.71
C ASP A 110 -9.27 10.08 8.44
N GLY A 111 -10.06 9.55 9.38
CA GLY A 111 -11.52 9.48 9.28
C GLY A 111 -12.11 8.48 8.26
N ARG A 112 -11.31 7.60 7.65
CA ARG A 112 -11.77 6.61 6.63
C ARG A 112 -11.79 5.16 7.10
N ILE A 113 -11.36 4.89 8.34
CA ILE A 113 -11.19 3.54 8.91
C ILE A 113 -12.08 3.40 10.14
#